data_AF-A0A9X1IPU3-F1
#
_entry.id   AF-A0A9X1IPU3-F1
#
_cell.length_a   1.000
_cell.length_b   1.000
_cell.length_c   1.000
_cell.angle_alpha   90.00
_cell.angle_beta   90.00
_cell.angle_gamma   90.00
#
_symmetry.space_group_name_H-M   'P 1'
#
loop_
_entity.id
_entity.type
_entity.pdbx_description
1 polymer ?
#
loop_
_entity_poly.entity_id
_entity_poly.type
_entity_poly.pdbx_seq_one_letter_code
_entity_poly.pdbx_strand_id
1 'polypeptide(L)'
;MSTILRRLETRQGRWMAEMVLRALGLALLGLCVAASLWLYHSVHRSPMHEHVLEWAGAMVIVMSWSAGGALLTVGPGLFEQIELPARYVRFPVTKGPE
;
A
#
# COMPACT_ATOMS: atom_id res chain seq x y z
N MET A 1 -22.27 8.81 30.09
CA MET A 1 -21.34 9.88 29.64
C MET A 1 -20.01 9.35 29.09
N SER A 2 -19.55 8.15 29.50
CA SER A 2 -18.32 7.49 29.02
C SER A 2 -18.36 6.98 27.56
N THR A 3 -19.54 6.65 27.03
CA THR A 3 -19.68 6.02 25.70
C THR A 3 -19.36 6.96 24.53
N ILE A 4 -19.57 8.27 24.71
CA ILE A 4 -19.32 9.29 23.67
C ILE A 4 -17.82 9.58 23.58
N LEU A 5 -17.14 9.70 24.72
CA LEU A 5 -15.68 9.83 24.81
C LEU A 5 -14.97 8.64 24.15
N ARG A 6 -15.42 7.41 24.43
CA ARG A 6 -14.83 6.20 23.84
C ARG A 6 -15.01 6.12 22.32
N ARG A 7 -16.11 6.65 21.77
CA ARG A 7 -16.35 6.76 20.32
C ARG A 7 -15.50 7.84 19.66
N LEU A 8 -15.21 8.93 20.37
CA LEU A 8 -14.33 9.99 19.87
C LEU A 8 -12.88 9.49 19.78
N GLU A 9 -12.40 8.79 20.81
CA GLU A 9 -11.05 8.22 20.84
C GLU A 9 -10.83 7.16 19.74
N THR A 10 -11.82 6.29 19.51
CA THR A 10 -11.76 5.32 18.40
C THR A 10 -11.88 5.97 17.02
N ARG A 11 -12.65 7.05 16.87
CA ARG A 11 -12.69 7.83 15.61
C ARG A 11 -11.38 8.57 15.36
N GLN A 12 -10.79 9.14 16.39
CA GLN A 12 -9.56 9.92 16.32
C GLN A 12 -8.36 9.03 15.98
N GLY A 13 -8.29 7.83 16.57
CA GLY A 13 -7.30 6.81 16.19
C GLY A 13 -7.44 6.33 14.74
N ARG A 14 -8.67 6.11 14.26
CA ARG A 14 -8.94 5.76 12.85
C ARG A 14 -8.50 6.85 11.88
N TRP A 15 -8.73 8.11 12.22
CA TRP A 15 -8.34 9.25 11.38
C TRP A 15 -6.81 9.43 11.32
N MET A 16 -6.10 9.23 12.42
CA MET A 16 -4.63 9.24 12.43
C MET A 16 -4.06 8.10 11.58
N ALA A 17 -4.61 6.88 11.68
CA ALA A 17 -4.19 5.76 10.85
C ALA A 17 -4.38 6.03 9.34
N GLU A 18 -5.49 6.67 8.97
CA GLU A 18 -5.77 7.07 7.58
C GLU A 18 -4.76 8.10 7.06
N MET A 19 -4.42 9.11 7.86
CA MET A 19 -3.41 10.11 7.50
C MET A 19 -2.01 9.50 7.36
N VAL A 20 -1.63 8.60 8.28
CA VAL A 20 -0.34 7.92 8.22
C VAL A 20 -0.24 7.06 6.95
N LEU A 21 -1.29 6.30 6.60
CA LEU A 21 -1.30 5.52 5.37
C LEU A 21 -1.17 6.38 4.12
N ARG A 22 -1.91 7.49 4.05
CA ARG A 22 -1.82 8.41 2.92
C ARG A 22 -0.45 9.09 2.83
N ALA A 23 0.12 9.50 3.97
CA ALA A 23 1.46 10.06 4.03
C ALA A 23 2.52 9.04 3.58
N LEU A 24 2.37 7.77 3.95
CA LEU A 24 3.23 6.68 3.49
C LEU A 24 3.10 6.47 1.97
N GLY A 25 1.87 6.50 1.44
CA GLY A 25 1.60 6.45 0.00
C GLY A 25 2.27 7.61 -0.77
N LEU A 26 2.18 8.84 -0.23
CA LEU A 26 2.88 10.01 -0.79
C LEU A 26 4.40 9.85 -0.74
N ALA A 27 4.95 9.33 0.35
CA ALA A 27 6.39 9.09 0.48
C ALA A 27 6.88 8.06 -0.55
N LEU A 28 6.12 6.97 -0.78
CA LEU A 28 6.38 5.97 -1.81
C LEU A 28 6.33 6.56 -3.22
N LEU A 29 5.36 7.42 -3.51
CA LEU A 29 5.29 8.12 -4.80
C LEU A 29 6.44 9.12 -4.97
N GLY A 30 6.84 9.82 -3.91
CA GLY A 30 8.01 10.69 -3.92
C GLY A 30 9.31 9.93 -4.19
N LEU A 31 9.47 8.76 -3.57
CA LEU A 31 10.58 7.84 -3.84
C LEU A 31 10.58 7.37 -5.29
N CYS A 32 9.41 7.10 -5.87
CA CYS A 32 9.26 6.72 -7.28
C CYS A 32 9.75 7.82 -8.23
N VAL A 33 9.38 9.09 -7.96
CA VAL A 33 9.86 10.24 -8.75
C VAL A 33 11.36 10.41 -8.60
N ALA A 34 11.90 10.30 -7.38
CA ALA A 34 13.34 10.39 -7.13
C ALA A 34 14.12 9.27 -7.85
N ALA A 35 13.63 8.04 -7.81
CA ALA A 35 14.23 6.90 -8.51
C ALA A 35 14.18 7.09 -10.04
N SER A 36 13.08 7.63 -10.58
CA SER A 36 12.93 7.93 -12.01
C SER A 36 13.91 9.03 -12.46
N LEU A 37 14.06 10.10 -11.67
CA LEU A 37 15.02 11.16 -11.93
C LEU A 37 16.47 10.65 -11.84
N TRP A 38 16.77 9.81 -10.86
CA TRP A 38 18.07 9.19 -10.71
C TRP A 38 18.41 8.26 -11.88
N LEU A 39 17.46 7.45 -12.32
CA LEU A 39 17.60 6.56 -13.48
C LEU A 39 17.77 7.37 -14.77
N TYR A 40 16.95 8.40 -14.99
CA TYR A 40 17.09 9.32 -16.12
C TYR A 40 18.47 9.97 -16.17
N HIS A 41 18.96 10.43 -15.01
CA HIS A 41 20.28 11.02 -14.88
C HIS A 41 21.40 9.99 -15.10
N SER A 42 21.24 8.75 -14.63
CA SER A 42 22.19 7.66 -14.84
C SER A 42 22.36 7.35 -16.34
N VAL A 43 21.24 7.20 -17.05
CA VAL A 43 21.22 6.91 -18.50
C VAL A 43 21.85 8.04 -19.32
N HIS A 44 21.64 9.30 -18.94
CA HIS A 44 22.15 10.45 -19.70
C HIS A 44 23.60 10.85 -19.35
N ARG A 45 24.12 10.46 -18.19
CA ARG A 45 25.42 10.93 -17.70
C ARG A 45 26.50 9.85 -17.64
N SER A 46 26.14 8.55 -17.66
CA SER A 46 27.10 7.45 -17.60
C SER A 46 26.91 6.48 -18.77
N PRO A 47 27.92 6.28 -19.64
CA PRO A 47 27.85 5.28 -20.70
C PRO A 47 28.03 3.83 -20.16
N MET A 48 28.28 3.67 -18.85
CA MET A 48 28.35 2.37 -18.18
C MET A 48 26.94 1.86 -17.88
N HIS A 49 26.39 1.10 -18.83
CA HIS A 49 25.09 0.44 -18.72
C HIS A 49 25.21 -0.77 -17.77
N GLU A 50 25.04 -0.55 -16.46
CA GLU A 50 24.91 -1.64 -15.50
C GLU A 50 23.45 -2.14 -15.45
N HIS A 51 23.14 -3.13 -16.28
CA HIS A 51 21.79 -3.69 -16.46
C HIS A 51 21.09 -4.13 -15.17
N VAL A 52 21.84 -4.56 -14.15
CA VAL A 52 21.28 -5.01 -12.86
C VAL A 52 20.70 -3.82 -12.08
N LEU A 53 21.38 -2.68 -12.10
CA LEU A 53 20.99 -1.48 -11.37
C LEU A 53 19.75 -0.84 -12.02
N GLU A 54 19.70 -0.82 -13.35
CA GLU A 54 18.56 -0.35 -14.12
C GLU A 54 17.32 -1.21 -13.88
N TRP A 55 17.48 -2.54 -13.84
CA TRP A 55 16.38 -3.47 -13.56
C TRP A 55 15.85 -3.32 -12.14
N ALA A 56 16.75 -3.17 -11.15
CA ALA A 56 16.38 -2.88 -9.77
C ALA A 56 15.62 -1.54 -9.66
N GLY A 57 16.07 -0.50 -10.36
CA GLY A 57 15.39 0.79 -10.43
C GLY A 57 13.98 0.67 -11.03
N ALA A 58 13.82 -0.07 -12.12
CA ALA A 58 12.52 -0.31 -12.75
C ALA A 58 11.56 -1.08 -11.82
N MET A 59 12.05 -2.13 -11.14
CA MET A 59 11.29 -2.88 -10.13
C MET A 59 10.81 -1.98 -8.99
N VAL A 60 11.69 -1.12 -8.47
CA VAL A 60 11.35 -0.16 -7.42
C VAL A 60 10.27 0.82 -7.91
N ILE A 61 10.39 1.35 -9.12
CA ILE A 61 9.38 2.26 -9.70
C ILE A 61 8.01 1.57 -9.80
N VAL A 62 7.95 0.35 -10.35
CA VAL A 62 6.69 -0.38 -10.52
C VAL A 62 6.07 -0.72 -9.16
N MET A 63 6.87 -1.19 -8.21
CA MET A 63 6.40 -1.52 -6.86
C MET A 63 5.95 -0.28 -6.10
N SER A 64 6.72 0.81 -6.16
CA SER A 64 6.39 2.08 -5.50
C SER A 64 5.15 2.73 -6.09
N TRP A 65 4.96 2.68 -7.41
CA TRP A 65 3.76 3.19 -8.06
C TRP A 65 2.52 2.39 -7.69
N SER A 66 2.61 1.05 -7.75
CA SER A 66 1.49 0.16 -7.44
C SER A 66 1.10 0.22 -5.97
N ALA A 67 2.08 0.11 -5.06
CA ALA A 67 1.85 0.18 -3.63
C ALA A 67 1.46 1.59 -3.21
N GLY A 68 2.17 2.62 -3.66
CA GLY A 68 1.88 4.02 -3.36
C GLY A 68 0.49 4.44 -3.83
N GLY A 69 0.10 4.07 -5.05
CA GLY A 69 -1.24 4.32 -5.59
C GLY A 69 -2.33 3.63 -4.78
N ALA A 70 -2.15 2.36 -4.42
CA ALA A 70 -3.12 1.62 -3.59
C ALA A 70 -3.26 2.22 -2.18
N LEU A 71 -2.14 2.53 -1.52
CA LEU A 71 -2.13 3.17 -0.19
C LEU A 71 -2.72 4.58 -0.19
N LEU A 72 -2.52 5.34 -1.27
CA LEU A 72 -3.04 6.69 -1.39
C LEU A 72 -4.56 6.71 -1.67
N THR A 73 -5.02 5.87 -2.61
CA THR A 73 -6.41 5.87 -3.11
C THR A 73 -7.35 5.10 -2.20
N VAL A 74 -6.95 3.92 -1.73
CA VAL A 74 -7.78 3.05 -0.88
C VAL A 74 -7.54 3.32 0.60
N GLY A 75 -6.31 3.64 0.99
CA GLY A 75 -5.95 3.94 2.38
C GLY A 75 -6.33 2.80 3.33
N PRO A 76 -6.96 3.09 4.49
CA PRO A 76 -7.33 2.07 5.48
C PRO A 76 -8.43 1.12 4.97
N GLY A 77 -9.16 1.50 3.91
CA GLY A 77 -10.15 0.64 3.27
C GLY A 77 -9.54 -0.62 2.63
N LEU A 78 -8.22 -0.65 2.42
CA LEU A 78 -7.50 -1.83 1.96
C LEU A 78 -7.47 -2.95 3.00
N PHE A 79 -7.57 -2.56 4.28
CA PHE A 79 -7.53 -3.45 5.43
C PHE A 79 -8.90 -3.58 6.11
N GLU A 80 -9.91 -2.88 5.62
CA GLU A 80 -11.26 -3.01 6.12
C GLU A 80 -11.79 -4.38 5.68
N GLN A 81 -12.05 -5.26 6.65
CA GLN A 81 -12.62 -6.57 6.38
C GLN A 81 -13.99 -6.36 5.73
N ILE A 82 -14.06 -6.67 4.44
CA ILE A 82 -15.32 -6.72 3.73
C ILE A 82 -16.11 -7.88 4.33
N GLU A 83 -17.21 -7.58 5.00
CA GLU A 83 -18.16 -8.60 5.45
C GLU A 83 -18.70 -9.33 4.22
N LEU A 84 -18.18 -10.54 3.98
CA LEU A 84 -18.67 -11.40 2.92
C LEU A 84 -20.11 -11.79 3.28
N PRO A 85 -21.11 -11.50 2.43
CA PRO A 85 -22.48 -11.93 2.68
C PRO A 85 -22.49 -13.45 2.82
N ALA A 86 -23.11 -13.94 3.91
CA ALA A 86 -23.12 -15.35 4.34
C ALA A 86 -23.55 -16.34 3.25
N ARG A 87 -24.14 -15.87 2.14
CA ARG A 87 -24.50 -16.65 0.97
C ARG A 87 -23.32 -17.31 0.25
N TYR A 88 -22.11 -16.78 0.41
CA TYR A 88 -20.87 -17.33 -0.20
C TYR A 88 -20.00 -18.10 0.80
N VAL A 89 -20.37 -18.14 2.08
CA VAL A 89 -19.68 -18.90 3.11
C VAL A 89 -20.22 -20.34 3.13
N ARG A 90 -20.14 -21.04 1.99
CA ARG A 90 -20.12 -22.50 1.99
C ARG A 90 -18.67 -22.93 1.89
N PHE A 91 -18.00 -22.97 3.02
CA PHE A 91 -16.87 -23.88 3.14
C PHE A 91 -17.42 -25.29 2.88
N PRO A 92 -16.86 -26.07 1.93
CA PRO A 92 -17.18 -27.48 1.86
C PRO A 92 -16.84 -28.05 3.23
N VAL A 93 -17.87 -28.56 3.91
CA VAL A 93 -17.75 -29.34 5.13
C VAL A 93 -16.65 -30.37 4.85
N THR A 94 -15.54 -30.24 5.56
CA THR A 94 -14.63 -31.35 5.80
C THR A 94 -15.50 -32.49 6.28
N LYS A 95 -15.79 -33.43 5.39
CA LYS A 95 -16.07 -34.78 5.82
C LYS A 95 -14.76 -35.25 6.47
N GLY A 96 -14.67 -35.14 7.79
CA GLY A 96 -14.14 -36.29 8.51
C GLY A 96 -15.14 -37.44 8.37
N PRO A 97 -14.81 -38.67 8.78
CA PRO A 97 -13.55 -39.18 9.30
C PRO A 97 -13.06 -40.44 8.54
N GLU A 98 -11.81 -40.82 8.77
CA GLU A 98 -11.46 -42.17 9.21
C GLU A 98 -10.19 -42.12 10.07
#